data_AF-A0A7V2V918-F1
#
_entry.id   AF-A0A7V2V918-F1
#
_cell.length_a   1.000
_cell.length_b   1.000
_cell.length_c   1.000
_cell.angle_alpha   90.00
_cell.angle_beta   90.00
_cell.angle_gamma   90.00
#
_symmetry.space_group_name_H-M   'P 1'
#
loop_
_entity.id
_entity.type
_entity.pdbx_description
1 polymer ?
#
loop_
_entity_poly.entity_id
_entity_poly.type
_entity_poly.pdbx_seq_one_letter_code
_entity_poly.pdbx_strand_id
1 'polypeptide(L)'
;MCGIFSIYYFDRSCPVYPQMIRDATDTMYHRGPDDSGYFFKKNVGLGHRRLSIIDLSSGHQPMTNEDGNIVVVYNGEIYNYKEIKSELVSRGHIFRTDCDTEVIVHAYE
;
A
#
# COMPACT_ATOMS: atom_id res chain seq x y z
N MET A 1 8.11 -5.39 11.51
CA MET A 1 7.46 -5.64 10.20
C MET A 1 6.02 -5.18 10.30
N CYS A 2 5.50 -4.48 9.29
CA CYS A 2 4.14 -3.97 9.17
C CYS A 2 3.03 -5.03 9.40
N GLY A 3 1.75 -4.64 9.28
CA GLY A 3 0.59 -5.54 9.19
C GLY A 3 -0.27 -5.21 7.97
N ILE A 4 -0.82 -6.23 7.29
CA ILE A 4 -1.74 -6.05 6.16
C ILE A 4 -2.97 -6.92 6.35
N PHE A 5 -4.15 -6.37 6.05
CA PHE A 5 -5.40 -7.12 5.97
C PHE A 5 -6.26 -6.54 4.86
N SER A 6 -6.93 -7.39 4.09
CA SER A 6 -7.72 -6.95 2.95
C SER A 6 -8.87 -7.90 2.69
N ILE A 7 -10.00 -7.34 2.25
CA ILE A 7 -11.18 -8.09 1.82
C ILE A 7 -11.49 -7.72 0.37
N TYR A 8 -11.76 -8.74 -0.43
CA TYR A 8 -12.29 -8.63 -1.77
C TYR A 8 -13.48 -9.58 -1.90
N TYR A 9 -14.65 -9.05 -2.28
CA TYR A 9 -15.81 -9.86 -2.64
C TYR A 9 -15.92 -10.00 -4.16
N PHE A 10 -16.13 -11.23 -4.65
CA PHE A 10 -16.36 -11.48 -6.08
C PHE A 10 -17.67 -10.85 -6.57
N ASP A 11 -18.69 -10.79 -5.72
CA ASP A 11 -19.87 -9.99 -5.97
C ASP A 11 -19.53 -8.50 -5.85
N ARG A 12 -19.47 -7.82 -6.99
CA ARG A 12 -19.15 -6.38 -7.08
C ARG A 12 -20.19 -5.48 -6.45
N SER A 13 -21.39 -5.99 -6.17
CA SER A 13 -22.46 -5.25 -5.50
C SER A 13 -22.36 -5.34 -3.98
N CYS A 14 -21.69 -6.36 -3.45
CA CYS A 14 -21.51 -6.56 -2.01
C CYS A 14 -20.49 -5.55 -1.47
N PRO A 15 -20.86 -4.64 -0.54
CA PRO A 15 -19.93 -3.67 0.01
C PRO A 15 -19.05 -4.28 1.11
N VAL A 16 -17.78 -3.87 1.16
CA VAL A 16 -16.93 -4.06 2.34
C VAL A 16 -17.27 -3.01 3.37
N TYR A 17 -17.55 -3.44 4.60
CA TYR A 17 -17.77 -2.54 5.72
C TYR A 17 -16.43 -2.05 6.29
N PRO A 18 -16.17 -0.72 6.31
CA PRO A 18 -14.88 -0.18 6.74
C PRO A 18 -14.44 -0.63 8.14
N GLN A 19 -15.40 -0.82 9.06
CA GLN A 19 -15.11 -1.23 10.43
C GLN A 19 -14.45 -2.61 10.50
N MET A 20 -14.83 -3.56 9.63
CA MET A 20 -14.22 -4.90 9.61
C MET A 20 -12.73 -4.84 9.28
N ILE A 21 -12.34 -3.96 8.34
CA ILE A 21 -10.93 -3.77 8.00
C ILE A 21 -10.19 -3.10 9.17
N ARG A 22 -10.77 -2.05 9.77
CA ARG A 22 -10.17 -1.34 10.92
C ARG A 22 -9.95 -2.29 12.09
N ASP A 23 -10.99 -3.01 12.53
CA ASP A 23 -10.91 -3.95 13.65
C ASP A 23 -9.84 -5.02 13.41
N ALA A 24 -9.80 -5.60 12.20
CA ALA A 24 -8.79 -6.59 11.85
C ALA A 24 -7.37 -5.99 11.89
N THR A 25 -7.18 -4.78 11.34
CA THR A 25 -5.87 -4.11 11.39
C THR A 25 -5.46 -3.66 12.79
N ASP A 26 -6.41 -3.37 13.69
CA ASP A 26 -6.14 -2.97 15.07
C ASP A 26 -5.54 -4.13 15.87
N THR A 27 -5.95 -5.37 15.59
CA THR A 27 -5.31 -6.56 16.19
C THR A 27 -3.81 -6.69 15.85
N MET A 28 -3.38 -6.03 14.77
CA MET A 28 -1.99 -6.00 14.30
C MET A 28 -1.25 -4.71 14.67
N TYR A 29 -1.81 -3.86 15.54
CA TYR A 29 -1.17 -2.59 15.94
C TYR A 29 0.31 -2.75 16.36
N HIS A 30 0.61 -3.80 17.13
CA HIS A 30 1.96 -4.13 17.60
C HIS A 30 2.99 -4.35 16.48
N ARG A 31 2.54 -4.66 15.25
CA ARG A 31 3.39 -4.85 14.08
C ARG A 31 3.76 -3.54 13.41
N GLY A 32 2.86 -2.56 13.43
CA GLY A 32 3.02 -1.27 12.78
C GLY A 32 2.39 -0.15 13.62
N PRO A 33 3.09 0.30 14.68
CA PRO A 33 2.56 1.29 15.61
C PRO A 33 2.65 2.73 15.10
N ASP A 34 3.42 2.99 14.03
CA ASP A 34 3.77 4.36 13.63
C ASP A 34 2.66 5.01 12.81
N ASP A 35 1.95 4.24 11.99
CA ASP A 35 0.91 4.78 11.10
C ASP A 35 -0.10 3.70 10.67
N SER A 36 -1.27 4.13 10.19
CA SER A 36 -2.28 3.26 9.59
C SER A 36 -2.98 3.94 8.43
N GLY A 37 -3.27 3.18 7.38
CA GLY A 37 -4.02 3.66 6.23
C GLY A 37 -4.97 2.62 5.67
N TYR A 38 -5.94 3.12 4.91
CA TYR A 38 -7.07 2.32 4.43
C TYR A 38 -7.51 2.79 3.05
N PHE A 39 -7.95 1.84 2.22
CA PHE A 39 -8.57 2.11 0.93
C PHE A 39 -9.88 1.32 0.82
N PHE A 40 -10.93 1.97 0.34
CA PHE A 40 -12.25 1.34 0.20
C PHE A 40 -12.86 1.65 -1.17
N LYS A 41 -13.31 0.61 -1.87
CA LYS A 41 -14.04 0.72 -3.14
C LYS A 41 -15.05 -0.40 -3.26
N LYS A 42 -16.32 -0.11 -2.95
CA LYS A 42 -17.45 -1.07 -2.98
C LYS A 42 -17.08 -2.41 -2.37
N ASN A 43 -16.79 -3.41 -3.21
CA ASN A 43 -16.46 -4.79 -2.85
C ASN A 43 -14.99 -5.02 -2.44
N VAL A 44 -14.20 -3.97 -2.31
CA VAL A 44 -12.77 -4.04 -1.95
C VAL A 44 -12.50 -3.14 -0.74
N GLY A 45 -11.79 -3.67 0.24
CA GLY A 45 -11.23 -2.91 1.35
C GLY A 45 -9.81 -3.37 1.65
N LEU A 46 -8.86 -2.44 1.66
CA LEU A 46 -7.46 -2.69 2.00
C LEU A 46 -7.10 -1.93 3.27
N GLY A 47 -6.30 -2.53 4.14
CA GLY A 47 -5.82 -1.93 5.37
C GLY A 47 -4.36 -2.25 5.62
N HIS A 48 -3.64 -1.26 6.14
CA HIS A 48 -2.21 -1.36 6.42
C HIS A 48 -1.87 -0.75 7.80
N ARG A 49 -0.98 -1.43 8.53
CA ARG A 49 -0.31 -0.95 9.75
C ARG A 49 1.16 -0.82 9.49
N ARG A 50 1.71 0.38 9.66
CA ARG A 50 3.07 0.70 9.25
C ARG A 50 4.05 0.69 10.41
N LEU A 51 5.17 0.01 10.23
CA LEU A 51 6.41 0.26 10.96
C LEU A 51 7.37 0.96 9.98
N SER A 52 7.82 2.14 10.35
CA SER A 52 8.57 3.05 9.48
C SER A 52 10.06 2.70 9.55
N ILE A 53 10.57 1.98 8.55
CA ILE A 53 12.00 1.58 8.47
C ILE A 53 12.71 2.33 7.34
N ILE A 54 12.17 2.26 6.12
CA ILE A 54 12.65 2.98 4.95
C ILE A 54 11.69 4.13 4.65
N ASP A 55 12.24 5.33 4.42
CA ASP A 55 11.50 6.57 4.19
C ASP A 55 10.46 6.87 5.29
N LEU A 56 10.92 7.50 6.37
CA LEU A 56 10.09 7.74 7.55
C LEU A 56 8.88 8.66 7.28
N SER A 57 8.91 9.49 6.24
CA SER A 57 7.95 10.57 6.02
C SER A 57 6.92 10.30 4.91
N SER A 58 7.30 9.62 3.82
CA SER A 58 6.44 9.48 2.62
C SER A 58 5.93 8.07 2.32
N GLY A 59 6.28 7.07 3.12
CA GLY A 59 5.85 5.69 2.91
C GLY A 59 4.44 5.33 3.41
N HIS A 60 3.50 6.29 3.49
CA HIS A 60 2.11 6.00 3.87
C HIS A 60 1.49 5.01 2.88
N GLN A 61 0.70 4.05 3.39
CA GLN A 61 0.04 3.04 2.58
C GLN A 61 -1.41 2.83 3.05
N PRO A 62 -2.37 2.49 2.16
CA PRO A 62 -2.18 2.09 0.76
C PRO A 62 -1.63 3.19 -0.15
N MET A 63 -0.72 2.81 -1.05
CA MET A 63 -0.07 3.71 -2.00
C MET A 63 -0.70 3.56 -3.38
N THR A 64 -0.74 4.63 -4.17
CA THR A 64 -1.32 4.62 -5.52
C THR A 64 -0.28 4.99 -6.56
N ASN A 65 -0.51 4.57 -7.81
CA ASN A 65 0.19 5.17 -8.95
C ASN A 65 -0.23 6.63 -9.18
N GLU A 66 0.34 7.28 -10.19
CA GLU A 66 0.10 8.68 -10.52
C GLU A 66 -1.38 8.99 -10.78
N ASP A 67 -2.07 8.10 -11.49
CA ASP A 67 -3.46 8.32 -11.88
C ASP A 67 -4.48 7.78 -10.85
N GLY A 68 -4.00 7.17 -9.76
CA GLY A 68 -4.85 6.62 -8.69
C GLY A 68 -5.66 5.38 -9.08
N ASN A 69 -5.38 4.78 -10.24
CA ASN A 69 -6.11 3.63 -10.77
C ASN A 69 -5.54 2.30 -10.27
N ILE A 70 -4.26 2.29 -9.85
CA ILE A 70 -3.59 1.15 -9.21
C ILE A 70 -3.32 1.53 -7.76
N VAL A 71 -3.56 0.57 -6.86
CA VAL A 71 -3.41 0.72 -5.41
C VAL A 71 -2.68 -0.49 -4.86
N VAL A 72 -1.73 -0.28 -3.96
CA VAL A 72 -0.95 -1.32 -3.32
C VAL A 72 -0.97 -1.19 -1.79
N VAL A 73 -0.95 -2.35 -1.13
CA VAL A 73 -0.49 -2.51 0.26
C VAL A 73 0.62 -3.55 0.25
N TYR A 74 1.70 -3.29 0.97
CA TYR A 74 2.92 -4.07 0.94
C TYR A 74 3.55 -4.18 2.33
N ASN A 75 4.15 -5.33 2.60
CA ASN A 75 4.83 -5.63 3.85
C ASN A 75 6.16 -6.31 3.52
N GLY A 76 7.25 -5.56 3.67
CA GLY A 76 8.60 -6.03 3.39
C GLY A 76 9.47 -4.87 2.94
N GLU A 77 10.61 -5.19 2.35
CA GLU A 77 11.60 -4.24 1.88
C GLU A 77 12.13 -4.68 0.50
N ILE A 78 11.99 -3.82 -0.52
CA ILE A 78 12.57 -4.06 -1.85
C ILE A 78 13.97 -3.45 -1.88
N TYR A 79 14.99 -4.27 -1.60
CA TYR A 79 16.36 -3.74 -1.46
C TYR A 79 16.93 -3.11 -2.73
N ASN A 80 16.52 -3.59 -3.90
CA ASN A 80 16.95 -3.08 -5.21
C ASN A 80 15.97 -2.06 -5.82
N TYR A 81 15.18 -1.37 -4.99
CA TYR A 81 14.17 -0.41 -5.48
C TYR A 81 14.81 0.77 -6.23
N LYS A 82 16.06 1.14 -5.93
CA LYS A 82 16.74 2.25 -6.62
C LYS A 82 17.06 1.91 -8.06
N GLU A 83 17.52 0.68 -8.32
CA GLU A 83 17.76 0.18 -9.66
C GLU A 83 16.44 0.10 -10.44
N ILE A 84 15.39 -0.47 -9.82
CA ILE A 84 14.06 -0.58 -10.44
C ILE A 84 13.47 0.80 -10.73
N LYS A 85 13.52 1.73 -9.77
CA LYS A 85 13.05 3.12 -9.95
C LYS A 85 13.79 3.79 -11.10
N SER A 86 15.11 3.62 -11.21
CA SER A 86 15.90 4.19 -12.31
C SER A 86 15.45 3.65 -13.67
N GLU A 87 15.20 2.34 -13.77
CA GLU A 87 14.68 1.72 -14.99
C GLU A 87 13.29 2.24 -15.34
N LEU A 88 12.37 2.32 -14.37
CA LEU A 88 11.00 2.80 -14.60
C LEU A 88 10.97 4.29 -14.97
N VAL A 89 11.77 5.14 -14.32
CA VAL A 89 11.91 6.55 -14.73
C VAL A 89 12.42 6.67 -16.17
N SER A 90 13.35 5.80 -16.60
CA SER A 90 13.83 5.79 -18.00
C SER A 90 12.74 5.41 -19.01
N ARG A 91 11.70 4.71 -18.56
CA ARG A 91 10.52 4.33 -19.34
C ARG A 91 9.38 5.36 -19.26
N GLY A 92 9.55 6.44 -18.48
CA GLY A 92 8.62 7.57 -18.40
C GLY A 92 7.72 7.61 -17.16
N HIS A 93 7.88 6.69 -16.20
CA HIS A 93 7.08 6.68 -14.97
C HIS A 93 7.45 7.83 -14.03
N ILE A 94 6.47 8.42 -13.34
CA ILE A 94 6.64 9.59 -12.46
C ILE A 94 6.39 9.20 -11.00
N PHE A 95 7.48 9.16 -10.22
CA PHE A 95 7.44 8.84 -8.79
C PHE A 95 7.14 10.08 -7.93
N ARG A 96 6.41 9.88 -6.83
CA ARG A 96 6.03 10.88 -5.83
C ARG A 96 6.80 10.74 -4.51
N THR A 97 7.39 9.58 -4.26
CA THR A 97 8.07 9.24 -3.01
C THR A 97 9.44 8.61 -3.29
N ASP A 98 10.25 8.47 -2.24
CA ASP A 98 11.47 7.65 -2.24
C ASP A 98 11.26 6.32 -1.48
N CYS A 99 10.00 5.94 -1.26
CA CYS A 99 9.65 4.67 -0.64
C CYS A 99 9.79 3.54 -1.65
N ASP A 100 10.40 2.45 -1.21
CA ASP A 100 10.61 1.23 -1.99
C ASP A 100 9.29 0.63 -2.49
N THR A 101 8.18 0.81 -1.76
CA THR A 101 6.85 0.33 -2.15
C THR A 101 6.37 0.92 -3.47
N GLU A 102 6.76 2.14 -3.82
CA GLU A 102 6.25 2.83 -5.02
C GLU A 102 6.68 2.16 -6.32
N VAL A 103 7.81 1.45 -6.32
CA VAL A 103 8.23 0.70 -7.50
C VAL A 103 7.24 -0.41 -7.86
N ILE A 104 6.43 -0.90 -6.90
CA ILE A 104 5.44 -1.94 -7.14
C ILE A 104 4.29 -1.40 -8.00
N VAL A 105 3.76 -0.21 -7.68
CA VAL A 105 2.63 0.34 -8.43
C VAL A 105 3.05 0.64 -9.87
N HIS A 106 4.24 1.20 -10.08
CA HIS A 106 4.74 1.53 -11.41
C HIS A 106 5.22 0.31 -12.21
N ALA A 107 5.75 -0.74 -11.56
CA ALA A 107 6.12 -1.97 -12.26
C ALA A 107 4.90 -2.81 -12.70
N TYR A 108 3.73 -2.56 -12.12
CA TYR A 108 2.48 -3.23 -12.48
C TYR A 108 1.72 -2.54 -13.65
N GLU A 109 1.99 -1.24 -13.89
CA GLU A 109 1.42 -0.46 -14.99
C GLU A 109 1.70 -1.06 -16.38
#